data_AF-A0A850AV59-F1
#
_entry.id   AF-A0A850AV59-F1
#
_cell.length_a   1.000
_cell.length_b   1.000
_cell.length_c   1.000
_cell.angle_alpha   90.00
_cell.angle_beta   90.00
_cell.angle_gamma   90.00
#
_symmetry.space_group_name_H-M   'P 1'
#
loop_
_entity.id
_entity.type
_entity.pdbx_description
1 polymer ?
#
loop_
_entity_poly.entity_id
_entity_poly.type
_entity_poly.pdbx_seq_one_letter_code
_entity_poly.pdbx_strand_id
1 'polypeptide(L)'
;MGSRRIVASEKLGRALMDTQRIEEALPYTIDESEAALAACAVYLINVAYEAASGISGPPTLDPIGHERTISSDSSGTTATITTTAHEPETRWQFDVVIPGLARISGSRRLEASRFSGSHIKMKTPDTVTIRYDNGYSARIESDLEFASNLLRLVGPQTQLIGNVNLSDNRGNVGLLRIDAAGVVTGTITRGPNIVGRFDGNLTSGLTFRSNSPVAA
;
A
#
# COMPACT_ATOMS: atom_id res chain seq x y z
N MET A 1 2.74 -33.36 -6.04
CA MET A 1 2.80 -31.98 -5.51
C MET A 1 2.22 -31.06 -6.56
N GLY A 2 1.01 -30.51 -6.34
CA GLY A 2 0.36 -29.62 -7.30
C GLY A 2 0.93 -28.20 -7.18
N SER A 3 1.40 -27.62 -8.28
CA SER A 3 1.74 -26.19 -8.32
C SER A 3 0.44 -25.39 -8.32
N ARG A 4 0.08 -24.74 -7.22
CA ARG A 4 -1.03 -23.79 -7.20
C ARG A 4 -0.54 -22.47 -7.79
N ARG A 5 -1.09 -22.07 -8.93
CA ARG A 5 -0.81 -20.76 -9.53
C ARG A 5 -1.42 -19.69 -8.61
N ILE A 6 -0.57 -18.92 -7.93
CA ILE A 6 -1.04 -17.86 -7.03
C ILE A 6 -1.62 -16.73 -7.89
N VAL A 7 -2.87 -16.36 -7.61
CA VAL A 7 -3.59 -15.26 -8.28
C VAL A 7 -3.18 -13.94 -7.64
N ALA A 8 -3.05 -12.87 -8.41
CA ALA A 8 -2.55 -11.60 -7.87
C ALA A 8 -3.55 -10.91 -6.92
N SER A 9 -4.86 -11.13 -7.10
CA SER A 9 -5.89 -10.74 -6.11
C SER A 9 -5.66 -11.46 -4.76
N GLU A 10 -5.30 -12.75 -4.77
CA GLU A 10 -4.99 -13.50 -3.54
C GLU A 10 -3.77 -12.91 -2.82
N LYS A 11 -2.72 -12.53 -3.56
CA LYS A 11 -1.54 -11.86 -2.98
C LYS A 11 -1.90 -10.50 -2.38
N LEU A 12 -2.66 -9.69 -3.13
CA LEU A 12 -3.15 -8.41 -2.61
C LEU A 12 -3.94 -8.61 -1.33
N GLY A 13 -4.83 -9.60 -1.30
CA GLY A 13 -5.66 -9.87 -0.13
C GLY A 13 -4.82 -10.25 1.08
N ARG A 14 -3.83 -11.13 0.90
CA ARG A 14 -2.91 -11.53 1.97
C ARG A 14 -2.08 -10.33 2.46
N ALA A 15 -1.62 -9.47 1.55
CA ALA A 15 -0.86 -8.27 1.91
C ALA A 15 -1.73 -7.27 2.70
N LEU A 16 -2.98 -7.07 2.31
CA LEU A 16 -3.94 -6.20 3.00
C LEU A 16 -4.21 -6.62 4.45
N MET A 17 -4.00 -7.91 4.77
CA MET A 17 -4.18 -8.46 6.12
C MET A 17 -3.04 -8.12 7.09
N ASP A 18 -1.95 -7.50 6.64
CA ASP A 18 -0.87 -7.02 7.52
C ASP A 18 -1.26 -5.71 8.20
N THR A 19 -2.20 -5.79 9.15
CA THR A 19 -2.85 -4.63 9.78
C THR A 19 -2.08 -4.03 10.94
N GLN A 20 -0.89 -4.55 11.28
CA GLN A 20 -0.11 -4.10 12.43
C GLN A 20 0.12 -2.59 12.43
N ARG A 21 0.44 -2.00 11.27
CA ARG A 21 0.67 -0.56 11.14
C ARG A 21 -0.60 0.28 11.35
N ILE A 22 -1.77 -0.28 11.07
CA ILE A 22 -3.06 0.37 11.31
C ILE A 22 -3.39 0.38 12.80
N GLU A 23 -3.06 -0.70 13.51
CA GLU A 23 -3.19 -0.81 14.97
C GLU A 23 -2.22 0.15 15.69
N GLU A 24 -0.95 0.18 15.28
CA GLU A 24 0.07 1.07 15.83
C GLU A 24 -0.26 2.56 15.61
N ALA A 25 -1.00 2.89 14.55
CA ALA A 25 -1.40 4.26 14.27
C ALA A 25 -2.49 4.79 15.22
N LEU A 26 -3.29 3.91 15.84
CA LEU A 26 -4.48 4.29 16.59
C LEU A 26 -4.21 5.36 17.66
N PRO A 27 -3.19 5.26 18.53
CA PRO A 27 -2.94 6.25 19.57
C PRO A 27 -2.68 7.65 19.01
N TYR A 28 -2.11 7.74 17.81
CA TYR A 28 -1.72 9.01 17.18
C TYR A 28 -2.87 9.71 16.47
N THR A 29 -4.00 9.05 16.24
CA THR A 29 -5.13 9.58 15.45
C THR A 29 -5.83 10.81 16.05
N ILE A 30 -5.58 11.10 17.33
CA ILE A 30 -6.19 12.21 18.06
C ILE A 30 -5.24 13.43 18.05
N ASP A 31 -4.06 13.30 18.68
CA ASP A 31 -3.19 14.44 18.95
C ASP A 31 -2.00 14.54 17.97
N GLU A 32 -1.52 13.43 17.45
CA GLU A 32 -0.37 13.33 16.55
C GLU A 32 -0.79 12.85 15.16
N SER A 33 -1.83 13.47 14.60
CA SER A 33 -2.45 13.04 13.33
C SER A 33 -1.47 12.86 12.17
N GLU A 34 -0.36 13.61 12.14
CA GLU A 34 0.71 13.42 11.15
C GLU A 34 1.41 12.06 11.28
N ALA A 35 1.60 11.56 12.50
CA ALA A 35 2.18 10.24 12.76
C ALA A 35 1.18 9.12 12.40
N ALA A 36 -0.12 9.33 12.67
CA ALA A 36 -1.17 8.42 12.20
C ALA A 36 -1.20 8.33 10.66
N LEU A 37 -1.11 9.47 9.97
CA LEU A 37 -1.04 9.51 8.50
C LEU A 37 0.23 8.82 7.98
N ALA A 38 1.35 8.96 8.69
CA ALA A 38 2.59 8.29 8.34
C ALA A 38 2.50 6.76 8.47
N ALA A 39 1.93 6.26 9.56
CA ALA A 39 1.71 4.83 9.74
C ALA A 39 0.76 4.24 8.68
N CYS A 40 -0.30 4.97 8.32
CA CYS A 40 -1.19 4.62 7.21
C CYS A 40 -0.44 4.53 5.86
N ALA A 41 0.49 5.46 5.61
CA ALA A 41 1.32 5.44 4.41
C ALA A 41 2.27 4.22 4.37
N VAL A 42 2.91 3.91 5.50
CA VAL A 42 3.79 2.74 5.63
C VAL A 42 3.01 1.45 5.39
N TYR A 43 1.81 1.31 5.95
CA TYR A 43 0.91 0.19 5.66
C TYR A 43 0.72 0.00 4.15
N LEU A 44 0.34 1.07 3.42
CA LEU A 44 0.10 0.99 1.97
C LEU A 44 1.35 0.62 1.17
N ILE A 45 2.50 1.17 1.53
CA ILE A 45 3.77 0.88 0.88
C ILE A 45 4.13 -0.60 1.05
N ASN A 46 3.93 -1.15 2.26
CA ASN A 46 4.15 -2.57 2.52
C ASN A 46 3.17 -3.46 1.74
N VAL A 47 1.88 -3.09 1.72
CA VAL A 47 0.87 -3.81 0.94
C VAL A 47 1.23 -3.83 -0.55
N ALA A 48 1.68 -2.69 -1.09
CA ALA A 48 2.15 -2.58 -2.45
C ALA A 48 3.33 -3.52 -2.70
N TYR A 49 4.38 -3.42 -1.89
CA TYR A 49 5.59 -4.23 -2.00
C TYR A 49 5.30 -5.75 -1.93
N GLU A 50 4.58 -6.20 -0.90
CA GLU A 50 4.26 -7.62 -0.70
C GLU A 50 3.36 -8.19 -1.79
N ALA A 51 2.36 -7.43 -2.22
CA ALA A 51 1.46 -7.87 -3.29
C ALA A 51 2.19 -8.04 -4.64
N ALA A 52 3.24 -7.25 -4.88
CA ALA A 52 4.05 -7.34 -6.08
C ALA A 52 5.19 -8.36 -6.01
N SER A 53 5.62 -8.70 -4.79
CA SER A 53 6.73 -9.61 -4.55
C SER A 53 6.54 -10.92 -5.31
N GLY A 54 7.51 -11.27 -6.17
CA GLY A 54 7.51 -12.51 -6.95
C GLY A 54 6.57 -12.54 -8.16
N ILE A 55 5.98 -11.40 -8.56
CA ILE A 55 5.37 -11.26 -9.89
C ILE A 55 6.50 -11.15 -10.91
N SER A 56 6.62 -12.13 -11.81
CA SER A 56 7.68 -12.22 -12.84
C SER A 56 7.13 -12.25 -14.28
N GLY A 57 5.84 -11.94 -14.43
CA GLY A 57 5.10 -11.95 -15.69
C GLY A 57 3.69 -11.40 -15.47
N PRO A 58 2.86 -11.31 -16.53
CA PRO A 58 1.47 -10.92 -16.40
C PRO A 58 0.78 -11.78 -15.33
N PRO A 59 0.19 -11.17 -14.29
CA PRO A 59 -0.42 -11.93 -13.21
C PRO A 59 -1.63 -12.71 -13.73
N THR A 60 -1.92 -13.84 -13.06
CA THR A 60 -3.21 -14.50 -13.24
C THR A 60 -4.29 -13.62 -12.63
N LEU A 61 -5.38 -13.42 -13.37
CA LEU A 61 -6.48 -12.56 -12.98
C LEU A 61 -7.74 -13.40 -12.74
N ASP A 62 -8.51 -13.02 -11.73
CA ASP A 62 -9.85 -13.58 -11.51
C ASP A 62 -10.83 -13.03 -12.56
N PRO A 63 -11.95 -13.72 -12.84
CA PRO A 63 -12.96 -13.20 -13.76
C PRO A 63 -13.65 -11.94 -13.20
N ILE A 64 -14.20 -11.11 -14.08
CA ILE A 64 -14.99 -9.93 -13.68
C ILE A 64 -16.18 -10.38 -12.83
N GLY A 65 -16.45 -9.67 -11.74
CA GLY A 65 -17.49 -10.00 -10.76
C GLY A 65 -17.07 -11.05 -9.73
N HIS A 66 -15.87 -11.65 -9.86
CA HIS A 66 -15.38 -12.57 -8.85
C HIS A 66 -15.03 -11.84 -7.56
N GLU A 67 -15.54 -12.37 -6.45
CA GLU A 67 -15.24 -11.92 -5.11
C GLU A 67 -14.38 -12.95 -4.39
N ARG A 68 -13.30 -12.47 -3.77
CA ARG A 68 -12.40 -13.26 -2.94
C ARG A 68 -12.36 -12.66 -1.56
N THR A 69 -12.65 -13.48 -0.56
CA THR A 69 -12.57 -13.09 0.85
C THR A 69 -11.44 -13.85 1.54
N ILE A 70 -10.60 -13.13 2.25
CA ILE A 70 -9.52 -13.66 3.08
C ILE A 70 -9.78 -13.19 4.50
N SER A 71 -9.77 -14.12 5.45
CA SER A 71 -10.03 -13.82 6.86
C SER A 71 -8.86 -14.30 7.72
N SER A 72 -8.61 -13.59 8.81
CA SER A 72 -7.67 -13.99 9.86
C SER A 72 -8.45 -14.51 11.06
N ASP A 73 -8.22 -15.78 11.40
CA ASP A 73 -8.90 -16.42 12.53
C ASP A 73 -8.52 -15.77 13.88
N SER A 74 -7.33 -15.20 13.99
CA SER A 74 -6.80 -14.63 15.24
C SER A 74 -7.28 -13.20 15.52
N SER A 75 -7.46 -12.38 14.47
CA SER A 75 -7.85 -10.97 14.62
C SER A 75 -9.31 -10.71 14.26
N GLY A 76 -9.98 -11.66 13.60
CA GLY A 76 -11.30 -11.43 12.99
C GLY A 76 -11.26 -10.47 11.79
N THR A 77 -10.08 -10.01 11.38
CA THR A 77 -9.91 -9.15 10.20
C THR A 77 -10.38 -9.89 8.97
N THR A 78 -11.04 -9.19 8.07
CA THR A 78 -11.50 -9.74 6.78
C THR A 78 -11.20 -8.78 5.65
N ALA A 79 -10.52 -9.27 4.62
CA ALA A 79 -10.27 -8.56 3.37
C ALA A 79 -11.09 -9.19 2.24
N THR A 80 -11.99 -8.41 1.66
CA THR A 80 -12.78 -8.76 0.48
C THR A 80 -12.24 -8.03 -0.73
N ILE A 81 -12.05 -8.75 -1.83
CA ILE A 81 -11.53 -8.22 -3.09
C ILE A 81 -12.47 -8.61 -4.22
N THR A 82 -12.94 -7.62 -4.96
CA THR A 82 -13.82 -7.78 -6.11
C THR A 82 -13.09 -7.36 -7.37
N THR A 83 -13.04 -8.26 -8.36
CA THR A 83 -12.53 -7.91 -9.69
C THR A 83 -13.61 -7.22 -10.49
N THR A 84 -13.37 -5.97 -10.92
CA THR A 84 -14.42 -5.11 -11.50
C THR A 84 -14.26 -4.86 -12.99
N ALA A 85 -13.04 -4.93 -13.55
CA ALA A 85 -12.79 -4.74 -14.98
C ALA A 85 -11.44 -5.37 -15.39
N HIS A 86 -11.25 -5.59 -16.70
CA HIS A 86 -10.00 -6.08 -17.32
C HIS A 86 -9.45 -5.21 -18.45
N GLU A 87 -10.27 -4.39 -19.11
CA GLU A 87 -9.85 -3.60 -20.28
C GLU A 87 -10.12 -2.10 -20.07
N PRO A 88 -9.16 -1.21 -20.40
CA PRO A 88 -7.77 -1.50 -20.82
C PRO A 88 -6.85 -1.97 -19.68
N GLU A 89 -7.32 -1.93 -18.44
CA GLU A 89 -6.56 -2.24 -17.22
C GLU A 89 -7.39 -3.13 -16.30
N THR A 90 -6.74 -4.03 -15.57
CA THR A 90 -7.43 -4.79 -14.52
C THR A 90 -7.65 -3.92 -13.31
N ARG A 91 -8.87 -3.95 -12.76
CA ARG A 91 -9.22 -3.21 -11.54
C ARG A 91 -9.75 -4.13 -10.45
N TRP A 92 -9.14 -4.03 -9.28
CA TRP A 92 -9.64 -4.60 -8.04
C TRP A 92 -10.21 -3.52 -7.16
N GLN A 93 -11.42 -3.73 -6.66
CA GLN A 93 -11.94 -3.02 -5.49
C GLN A 93 -11.68 -3.90 -4.28
N PHE A 94 -11.29 -3.30 -3.16
CA PHE A 94 -11.08 -4.04 -1.93
C PHE A 94 -11.66 -3.31 -0.73
N ASP A 95 -12.06 -4.11 0.25
CA ASP A 95 -12.58 -3.67 1.53
C ASP A 95 -12.01 -4.56 2.62
N VAL A 96 -11.37 -3.97 3.62
CA VAL A 96 -10.79 -4.63 4.78
C VAL A 96 -11.49 -4.12 6.02
N VAL A 97 -12.05 -5.03 6.79
CA VAL A 97 -12.70 -4.73 8.07
C VAL A 97 -11.80 -5.24 9.17
N ILE A 98 -11.36 -4.34 10.06
CA ILE A 98 -10.61 -4.66 11.28
C ILE A 98 -11.56 -4.39 12.47
N PRO A 99 -12.11 -5.43 13.10
CA PRO A 99 -13.16 -5.29 14.09
C PRO A 99 -12.78 -4.32 15.24
N GLY A 100 -13.64 -3.33 15.50
CA GLY A 100 -13.48 -2.37 16.58
C GLY A 100 -12.31 -1.39 16.42
N LEU A 101 -11.71 -1.32 15.23
CA LEU A 101 -10.54 -0.47 14.95
C LEU A 101 -10.78 0.44 13.75
N ALA A 102 -10.88 -0.16 12.56
CA ALA A 102 -10.86 0.59 11.32
C ALA A 102 -11.43 -0.22 10.14
N ARG A 103 -11.82 0.51 9.10
CA ARG A 103 -12.16 -0.01 7.78
C ARG A 103 -11.25 0.60 6.73
N ILE A 104 -10.71 -0.24 5.86
CA ILE A 104 -9.83 0.15 4.76
C ILE A 104 -10.57 -0.18 3.48
N SER A 105 -10.79 0.80 2.61
CA SER A 105 -11.48 0.60 1.35
C SER A 105 -10.69 1.25 0.23
N GLY A 106 -10.71 0.64 -0.95
CA GLY A 106 -9.92 1.20 -2.04
C GLY A 106 -10.06 0.46 -3.35
N SER A 107 -9.23 0.88 -4.29
CA SER A 107 -9.04 0.15 -5.52
C SER A 107 -7.59 0.17 -5.96
N ARG A 108 -7.16 -0.96 -6.54
CA ARG A 108 -5.91 -1.11 -7.26
C ARG A 108 -6.20 -1.27 -8.75
N ARG A 109 -5.47 -0.53 -9.58
CA ARG A 109 -5.41 -0.76 -11.02
C ARG A 109 -4.12 -1.48 -11.36
N LEU A 110 -4.13 -2.30 -12.41
CA LEU A 110 -2.96 -2.96 -12.96
C LEU A 110 -2.87 -2.54 -14.42
N GLU A 111 -1.91 -1.65 -14.68
CA GLU A 111 -1.64 -1.22 -16.04
C GLU A 111 -0.94 -2.33 -16.83
N ALA A 112 -0.92 -2.16 -18.16
CA ALA A 112 -0.26 -3.11 -19.04
C ALA A 112 1.23 -3.27 -18.67
N SER A 113 1.71 -4.52 -18.70
CA SER A 113 3.14 -4.81 -18.51
C SER A 113 3.97 -4.21 -19.64
N ARG A 114 5.10 -3.60 -19.29
CA ARG A 114 6.09 -3.11 -20.25
C ARG A 114 7.44 -3.81 -20.04
N PHE A 115 8.03 -4.27 -21.13
CA PHE A 115 9.36 -4.87 -21.12
C PHE A 115 10.41 -3.77 -21.29
N SER A 116 11.43 -3.77 -20.44
CA SER A 116 12.53 -2.82 -20.48
C SER A 116 13.84 -3.55 -20.19
N GLY A 117 14.56 -3.93 -21.25
CA GLY A 117 15.75 -4.78 -21.14
C GLY A 117 15.41 -6.14 -20.50
N SER A 118 16.10 -6.49 -19.42
CA SER A 118 15.86 -7.72 -18.65
C SER A 118 14.76 -7.58 -17.58
N HIS A 119 13.97 -6.50 -17.59
CA HIS A 119 12.96 -6.23 -16.57
C HIS A 119 11.55 -6.20 -17.18
N ILE A 120 10.59 -6.74 -16.43
CA ILE A 120 9.18 -6.42 -16.60
C ILE A 120 8.84 -5.31 -15.62
N LYS A 121 8.17 -4.27 -16.12
CA LYS A 121 7.63 -3.19 -15.30
C LYS A 121 6.11 -3.17 -15.41
N MET A 122 5.45 -2.87 -14.29
CA MET A 122 4.00 -2.72 -14.24
C MET A 122 3.63 -1.65 -13.23
N LYS A 123 2.83 -0.68 -13.67
CA LYS A 123 2.24 0.33 -12.79
C LYS A 123 1.02 -0.23 -12.09
N THR A 124 0.89 0.11 -10.81
CA THR A 124 -0.25 -0.23 -9.97
C THR A 124 -0.80 1.01 -9.25
N PRO A 125 -1.54 1.89 -9.95
CA PRO A 125 -2.15 3.02 -9.30
C PRO A 125 -3.15 2.57 -8.24
N ASP A 126 -2.98 3.02 -7.00
CA ASP A 126 -3.87 2.73 -5.88
C ASP A 126 -4.61 3.98 -5.42
N THR A 127 -5.85 3.79 -4.97
CA THR A 127 -6.59 4.79 -4.19
C THR A 127 -7.16 4.09 -2.97
N VAL A 128 -6.77 4.53 -1.78
CA VAL A 128 -7.14 3.89 -0.52
C VAL A 128 -7.65 4.93 0.46
N THR A 129 -8.71 4.56 1.16
CA THR A 129 -9.29 5.30 2.27
C THR A 129 -9.26 4.41 3.51
N ILE A 130 -8.63 4.88 4.57
CA ILE A 130 -8.61 4.24 5.89
C ILE A 130 -9.49 5.09 6.80
N ARG A 131 -10.48 4.48 7.44
CA ARG A 131 -11.39 5.14 8.39
C ARG A 131 -11.35 4.39 9.71
N TYR A 132 -10.94 5.09 10.76
CA TYR A 132 -10.95 4.58 12.13
C TYR A 132 -12.30 4.85 12.79
N ASP A 133 -12.66 4.00 13.75
CA ASP A 133 -13.93 4.09 14.48
C ASP A 133 -14.05 5.37 15.32
N ASN A 134 -12.91 5.95 15.71
CA ASN A 134 -12.86 7.23 16.44
C ASN A 134 -13.04 8.47 15.54
N GLY A 135 -13.32 8.28 14.25
CA GLY A 135 -13.61 9.33 13.28
C GLY A 135 -12.38 9.89 12.55
N TYR A 136 -11.16 9.44 12.84
CA TYR A 136 -10.01 9.77 12.01
C TYR A 136 -10.10 9.06 10.65
N SER A 137 -9.73 9.75 9.58
CA SER A 137 -9.68 9.15 8.25
C SER A 137 -8.54 9.68 7.41
N ALA A 138 -7.86 8.78 6.71
CA ALA A 138 -6.78 9.07 5.77
C ALA A 138 -7.16 8.61 4.36
N ARG A 139 -6.69 9.36 3.35
CA ARG A 139 -6.76 9.03 1.94
C ARG A 139 -5.35 9.00 1.36
N ILE A 140 -5.05 7.91 0.67
CA ILE A 140 -3.74 7.62 0.08
C ILE A 140 -3.96 7.35 -1.41
N GLU A 141 -3.23 8.06 -2.24
CA GLU A 141 -3.22 7.85 -3.69
C GLU A 141 -1.79 7.57 -4.13
N SER A 142 -1.57 6.47 -4.85
CA SER A 142 -0.24 6.07 -5.26
C SER A 142 -0.19 5.86 -6.78
N ASP A 143 0.93 6.23 -7.40
CA ASP A 143 1.30 5.85 -8.77
C ASP A 143 2.64 5.12 -8.68
N LEU A 144 2.53 3.87 -8.22
CA LEU A 144 3.67 2.98 -7.97
C LEU A 144 3.90 2.08 -9.19
N GLU A 145 5.16 1.78 -9.47
CA GLU A 145 5.59 0.84 -10.49
C GLU A 145 6.47 -0.22 -9.84
N PHE A 146 6.16 -1.48 -10.12
CA PHE A 146 7.03 -2.58 -9.79
C PHE A 146 7.89 -2.95 -10.98
N ALA A 147 9.17 -3.20 -10.73
CA ALA A 147 10.08 -3.81 -11.69
C ALA A 147 10.58 -5.15 -11.17
N SER A 148 10.50 -6.17 -12.02
CA SER A 148 10.92 -7.54 -11.70
C SER A 148 11.88 -8.05 -12.76
N ASN A 149 12.97 -8.68 -12.33
CA ASN A 149 13.99 -9.21 -13.23
C ASN A 149 13.52 -10.53 -13.87
N LEU A 150 13.63 -10.60 -15.19
CA LEU A 150 13.30 -11.79 -15.99
C LEU A 150 14.36 -12.89 -15.84
N LEU A 151 15.61 -12.52 -15.59
CA LEU A 151 16.73 -13.45 -15.53
C LEU A 151 16.93 -13.94 -14.10
N ARG A 152 16.60 -15.22 -13.85
CA ARG A 152 16.70 -15.89 -12.54
C ARG A 152 18.11 -15.92 -11.93
N LEU A 153 19.16 -15.62 -12.70
CA LEU A 153 20.56 -15.66 -12.28
C LEU A 153 20.90 -14.64 -11.17
N VAL A 154 20.12 -13.57 -11.04
CA VAL A 154 20.33 -12.51 -10.02
C VAL A 154 19.29 -12.58 -8.88
N GLY A 155 18.42 -13.59 -8.89
CA GLY A 155 17.29 -13.67 -7.97
C GLY A 155 16.17 -12.66 -8.29
N PRO A 156 14.92 -12.92 -7.85
CA PRO A 156 13.81 -12.00 -8.05
C PRO A 156 13.94 -10.81 -7.10
N GLN A 157 14.58 -9.73 -7.53
CA GLN A 157 14.53 -8.46 -6.81
C GLN A 157 13.33 -7.67 -7.34
N THR A 158 12.26 -7.59 -6.53
CA THR A 158 11.12 -6.71 -6.81
C THR A 158 11.52 -5.31 -6.40
N GLN A 159 11.63 -4.40 -7.37
CA GLN A 159 11.79 -2.98 -7.10
C GLN A 159 10.42 -2.34 -7.07
N LEU A 160 10.22 -1.39 -6.16
CA LEU A 160 9.04 -0.55 -6.09
C LEU A 160 9.48 0.91 -6.22
N ILE A 161 8.90 1.64 -7.17
CA ILE A 161 9.32 3.00 -7.53
C ILE A 161 8.07 3.83 -7.78
N GLY A 162 8.04 5.10 -7.37
CA GLY A 162 6.94 5.99 -7.72
C GLY A 162 6.66 7.03 -6.66
N ASN A 163 5.44 7.56 -6.68
CA ASN A 163 5.00 8.60 -5.77
C ASN A 163 3.74 8.18 -5.01
N VAL A 164 3.61 8.69 -3.78
CA VAL A 164 2.44 8.51 -2.94
C VAL A 164 2.00 9.86 -2.39
N ASN A 165 0.74 10.23 -2.67
CA ASN A 165 0.08 11.40 -2.11
C ASN A 165 -0.76 10.97 -0.91
N LEU A 166 -0.66 11.75 0.16
CA LEU A 166 -1.34 11.49 1.43
C LEU A 166 -2.22 12.68 1.79
N SER A 167 -3.38 12.40 2.39
CA SER A 167 -4.21 13.41 3.04
C SER A 167 -5.01 12.79 4.17
N ASP A 168 -5.41 13.60 5.15
CA ASP A 168 -6.34 13.18 6.19
C ASP A 168 -7.44 14.22 6.47
N ASN A 169 -8.40 13.85 7.31
CA ASN A 169 -9.46 14.76 7.75
C ASN A 169 -9.05 15.73 8.88
N ARG A 170 -7.75 15.81 9.19
CA ARG A 170 -7.16 16.76 10.15
C ARG A 170 -6.35 17.86 9.45
N GLY A 171 -6.34 17.87 8.12
CA GLY A 171 -5.70 18.91 7.30
C GLY A 171 -4.23 18.66 7.04
N ASN A 172 -3.72 17.45 7.29
CA ASN A 172 -2.39 17.05 6.90
C ASN A 172 -2.38 16.61 5.43
N VAL A 173 -1.34 17.00 4.70
CA VAL A 173 -1.10 16.61 3.30
C VAL A 173 0.35 16.18 3.15
N GLY A 174 0.58 15.03 2.53
CA GLY A 174 1.92 14.49 2.36
C GLY A 174 2.23 14.08 0.92
N LEU A 175 3.52 14.11 0.60
CA LEU A 175 4.07 13.58 -0.64
C LEU A 175 5.29 12.72 -0.32
N LEU A 176 5.28 11.48 -0.79
CA LEU A 176 6.39 10.54 -0.69
C LEU A 176 6.85 10.15 -2.09
N ARG A 177 8.14 9.89 -2.20
CA ARG A 177 8.81 9.38 -3.37
C ARG A 177 9.62 8.16 -2.99
N ILE A 178 9.49 7.12 -3.80
CA ILE A 178 10.28 5.90 -3.73
C ILE A 178 11.15 5.85 -4.99
N ASP A 179 12.47 5.78 -4.82
CA ASP A 179 13.40 5.72 -5.95
C ASP A 179 13.75 4.28 -6.38
N ALA A 180 14.57 4.15 -7.41
CA ALA A 180 14.99 2.86 -7.95
C ALA A 180 15.86 2.02 -6.99
N ALA A 181 16.49 2.65 -5.99
CA ALA A 181 17.24 1.98 -4.94
C ALA A 181 16.33 1.58 -3.75
N GLY A 182 15.03 1.87 -3.83
CA GLY A 182 14.07 1.65 -2.75
C GLY A 182 14.21 2.66 -1.62
N VAL A 183 14.93 3.77 -1.81
CA VAL A 183 15.00 4.86 -0.84
C VAL A 183 13.67 5.59 -0.85
N VAL A 184 13.11 5.78 0.35
CA VAL A 184 11.85 6.49 0.54
C VAL A 184 12.14 7.84 1.18
N THR A 185 11.70 8.90 0.51
CA THR A 185 11.80 10.28 1.00
C THR A 185 10.44 10.95 0.90
N GLY A 186 10.13 11.86 1.80
CA GLY A 186 8.86 12.57 1.73
C GLY A 186 8.64 13.54 2.89
N THR A 187 7.56 14.30 2.80
CA THR A 187 7.18 15.28 3.82
C THR A 187 5.68 15.24 4.06
N ILE A 188 5.27 15.48 5.31
CA ILE A 188 3.89 15.83 5.67
C ILE A 188 3.85 17.31 6.04
N THR A 189 2.84 18.00 5.54
CA THR A 189 2.58 19.41 5.76
C THR A 189 1.21 19.60 6.39
N ARG A 190 1.06 20.66 7.20
CA ARG A 190 -0.22 21.16 7.71
C ARG A 190 -0.29 22.64 7.34
N GLY A 191 -1.11 22.97 6.34
CA GLY A 191 -1.04 24.27 5.68
C GLY A 191 0.36 24.53 5.10
N PRO A 192 1.00 25.68 5.38
CA PRO A 192 2.33 25.99 4.83
C PRO A 192 3.49 25.30 5.58
N ASN A 193 3.24 24.66 6.72
CA ASN A 193 4.28 24.18 7.61
C ASN A 193 4.57 22.69 7.40
N ILE A 194 5.85 22.32 7.36
CA ILE A 194 6.28 20.91 7.36
C ILE A 194 6.19 20.38 8.79
N VAL A 195 5.26 19.47 9.03
CA VAL A 195 5.02 18.84 10.35
C VAL A 195 5.75 17.50 10.52
N GLY A 196 6.28 16.93 9.43
CA GLY A 196 7.17 15.78 9.55
C GLY A 196 7.80 15.35 8.23
N ARG A 197 8.77 14.44 8.33
CA ARG A 197 9.55 13.93 7.19
C ARG A 197 9.68 12.42 7.23
N PHE A 198 9.66 11.82 6.04
CA PHE A 198 10.00 10.42 5.82
C PHE A 198 11.43 10.32 5.33
N ASP A 199 12.16 9.36 5.89
CA ASP A 199 13.47 8.95 5.43
C ASP A 199 13.67 7.46 5.72
N GLY A 200 14.28 6.74 4.79
CA GLY A 200 14.60 5.32 4.98
C GLY A 200 14.67 4.55 3.67
N ASN A 201 14.59 3.23 3.76
CA ASN A 201 14.64 2.34 2.62
C ASN A 201 13.64 1.19 2.80
N LEU A 202 13.01 0.74 1.73
CA LEU A 202 12.05 -0.37 1.75
C LEU A 202 12.61 -1.65 2.42
N THR A 203 13.92 -1.88 2.29
CA THR A 203 14.58 -3.08 2.85
C THR A 203 15.03 -2.93 4.30
N SER A 204 15.39 -1.72 4.73
CA SER A 204 15.88 -1.46 6.09
C SER A 204 14.84 -0.83 7.02
N GLY A 205 13.66 -0.50 6.48
CA GLY A 205 12.60 0.19 7.19
C GLY A 205 12.52 1.69 6.88
N LEU A 206 11.33 2.24 7.11
CA LEU A 206 11.03 3.67 6.98
C LEU A 206 10.95 4.31 8.36
N THR A 207 11.52 5.50 8.49
CA THR A 207 11.40 6.33 9.69
C THR A 207 10.58 7.58 9.36
N PHE A 208 9.61 7.88 10.21
CA PHE A 208 8.94 9.18 10.24
C PHE A 208 9.48 10.00 11.40
N ARG A 209 9.89 11.25 11.12
CA ARG A 209 10.31 12.21 12.14
C ARG A 209 9.28 13.32 12.20
N SER A 210 8.54 13.41 13.30
CA SER A 210 7.65 14.56 13.56
C SER A 210 8.50 15.78 13.93
N ASN A 211 8.08 16.95 13.43
CA ASN A 211 8.65 18.24 13.78
C ASN A 211 7.84 18.93 14.91
N SER A 212 6.76 18.31 15.39
CA SER A 212 5.95 18.86 16.47
C SER A 212 6.79 18.90 17.76
N PRO A 213 6.91 20.06 18.44
CA PRO A 213 7.54 20.10 19.75
C PRO A 213 6.68 19.27 20.69
N VAL A 214 7.29 18.29 21.36
CA VAL A 214 6.65 17.58 22.48
C VAL A 214 6.20 18.64 23.47
N ALA A 215 4.89 18.79 23.65
CA ALA A 215 4.36 19.64 24.71
C ALA A 215 4.84 19.06 26.05
N ALA A 216 5.70 19.81 26.74
CA ALA A 216 6.21 19.48 28.06
C ALA A 216 5.12 19.65 29.14
#